data_AF-A0A0G0SIC8-F1
#
_entry.id   AF-A0A0G0SIC8-F1
#
_cell.length_a   1.000
_cell.length_b   1.000
_cell.length_c   1.000
_cell.angle_alpha   90.00
_cell.angle_beta   90.00
_cell.angle_gamma   90.00
#
_symmetry.space_group_name_H-M   'P 1'
#
loop_
_entity.id
_entity.type
_entity.pdbx_description
1 polymer ?
#
loop_
_entity_poly.entity_id
_entity_poly.type
_entity_poly.pdbx_seq_one_letter_code
_entity_poly.pdbx_strand_id
1 'polypeptide(L)'
;MLKILISNPGRSSYFEEAVSLGQNWNLSAKLIADLMINKKLDLQHPEPAGLIKKVVEIIKVEYSDGSDVETAVNEVVAEESKAVKDYNNGKGEVVGFLMGMVQKKLKGKGNPSMVREKLLNKLNER
;
A
#
# COMPACT_ATOMS: atom_id res chain seq x y z
N MET A 1 8.75 -18.87 -1.62
CA MET A 1 7.60 -18.36 -0.84
C MET A 1 6.38 -19.28 -0.96
N LEU A 2 5.86 -19.55 -2.16
CA LEU A 2 4.70 -20.44 -2.38
C LEU A 2 4.89 -21.91 -1.95
N LYS A 3 6.12 -22.45 -2.00
CA LYS A 3 6.41 -23.86 -1.65
C LYS A 3 6.04 -24.23 -0.21
N ILE A 4 6.00 -23.31 0.75
CA ILE A 4 5.68 -23.63 2.16
C ILE A 4 4.17 -23.84 2.35
N LEU A 5 3.34 -23.14 1.58
CA LEU A 5 1.88 -23.26 1.66
C LEU A 5 1.38 -24.57 1.01
N ILE A 6 2.01 -24.96 -0.10
CA ILE A 6 1.64 -26.15 -0.88
C ILE A 6 1.99 -27.47 -0.14
N SER A 7 2.96 -27.44 0.77
CA SER A 7 3.42 -28.65 1.49
C SER A 7 2.48 -29.11 2.62
N ASN A 8 1.44 -28.34 2.97
CA ASN A 8 0.45 -28.72 3.98
C ASN A 8 -0.96 -28.67 3.34
N PRO A 9 -1.62 -29.82 3.12
CA PRO A 9 -2.92 -29.89 2.45
C PRO A 9 -4.01 -28.99 3.06
N GLY A 10 -4.01 -28.85 4.39
CA GLY A 10 -4.97 -27.98 5.09
C GLY A 10 -4.68 -26.49 4.85
N ARG A 11 -3.41 -26.11 4.79
CA ARG A 11 -2.99 -24.72 4.59
C ARG A 11 -3.15 -24.26 3.14
N SER A 12 -3.06 -25.17 2.17
CA SER A 12 -3.34 -24.90 0.76
C SER A 12 -4.83 -24.62 0.53
N SER A 13 -5.70 -25.50 1.05
CA SER A 13 -7.16 -25.34 0.92
C SER A 13 -7.64 -24.04 1.59
N TYR A 14 -7.11 -23.75 2.79
CA TYR A 14 -7.36 -22.49 3.49
C TYR A 14 -6.96 -21.26 2.67
N PHE A 15 -5.78 -21.30 2.04
CA PHE A 15 -5.29 -20.18 1.22
C PHE A 15 -6.17 -19.94 -0.01
N GLU A 16 -6.58 -21.00 -0.71
CA GLU A 16 -7.45 -20.90 -1.88
C GLU A 16 -8.80 -20.27 -1.53
N GLU A 17 -9.41 -20.70 -0.42
CA GLU A 17 -10.66 -20.12 0.09
C GLU A 17 -10.49 -18.65 0.49
N ALA A 18 -9.41 -18.33 1.21
CA ALA A 18 -9.10 -16.94 1.56
C ALA A 18 -8.92 -16.06 0.32
N VAL A 19 -8.23 -16.55 -0.71
CA VAL A 19 -8.09 -15.83 -1.99
C VAL A 19 -9.44 -15.61 -2.65
N SER A 20 -10.30 -16.62 -2.70
CA SER A 20 -11.66 -16.49 -3.25
C SER A 20 -12.48 -15.43 -2.52
N LEU A 21 -12.48 -15.44 -1.18
CA LEU A 21 -13.17 -14.43 -0.36
C LEU A 21 -12.57 -13.03 -0.53
N GLY A 22 -11.25 -12.93 -0.70
CA GLY A 22 -10.52 -11.68 -0.87
C GLY A 22 -10.76 -10.99 -2.22
N GLN A 23 -11.19 -11.71 -3.26
CA GLN A 23 -11.51 -11.13 -4.57
C GLN A 23 -12.60 -10.06 -4.49
N ASN A 24 -13.60 -10.26 -3.61
CA ASN A 24 -14.67 -9.26 -3.37
C ASN A 24 -14.14 -7.93 -2.82
N TRP A 25 -12.93 -7.93 -2.26
CA TRP A 25 -12.26 -6.76 -1.69
C TRP A 25 -11.05 -6.34 -2.52
N ASN A 26 -10.92 -6.85 -3.75
CA ASN A 26 -9.81 -6.59 -4.68
C ASN A 26 -8.43 -6.93 -4.09
N LEU A 27 -8.35 -7.95 -3.24
CA LEU A 27 -7.10 -8.40 -2.62
C LEU A 27 -6.33 -9.33 -3.54
N SER A 28 -5.03 -9.10 -3.68
CA SER A 28 -4.17 -10.00 -4.45
C SER A 28 -3.82 -11.25 -3.64
N ALA A 29 -3.70 -12.39 -4.33
CA ALA A 29 -3.24 -13.64 -3.72
C ALA A 29 -1.84 -13.51 -3.09
N LYS A 30 -0.98 -12.66 -3.68
CA LYS A 30 0.34 -12.35 -3.13
C LYS A 30 0.24 -11.67 -1.76
N LEU A 31 -0.61 -10.65 -1.63
CA LEU A 31 -0.82 -9.94 -0.36
C LEU A 31 -1.30 -10.89 0.74
N ILE A 32 -2.29 -11.72 0.43
CA ILE A 32 -2.84 -12.71 1.38
C ILE A 32 -1.73 -13.68 1.80
N ALA A 33 -0.96 -14.23 0.86
CA ALA A 33 0.15 -15.13 1.15
C ALA A 33 1.24 -14.48 2.00
N ASP A 34 1.62 -13.24 1.67
CA ASP A 34 2.65 -12.49 2.39
C ASP A 34 2.23 -12.26 3.86
N LEU A 35 0.95 -11.95 4.10
CA LEU A 35 0.43 -11.75 5.46
C LEU A 35 0.28 -13.06 6.25
N MET A 36 -0.11 -14.15 5.60
CA MET A 36 -0.10 -15.49 6.20
C MET A 36 1.32 -15.92 6.60
N ILE A 37 2.33 -15.64 5.78
CA ILE A 37 3.70 -16.08 6.07
C ILE A 37 4.40 -15.16 7.07
N ASN A 38 4.40 -13.85 6.81
CA ASN A 38 5.19 -12.88 7.57
C ASN A 38 4.55 -12.53 8.91
N LYS A 39 3.21 -12.40 8.94
CA LYS A 39 2.46 -12.05 10.15
C LYS A 39 1.78 -13.26 10.79
N LYS A 40 1.87 -14.45 10.19
CA LYS A 40 1.23 -15.68 10.69
C LYS A 40 -0.26 -15.49 10.97
N LEU A 41 -0.95 -14.70 10.13
CA LEU A 41 -2.34 -14.33 10.37
C LEU A 41 -3.29 -15.52 10.26
N ASP A 42 -2.94 -16.54 9.48
CA ASP A 42 -3.69 -17.79 9.38
C ASP A 42 -3.68 -18.60 10.68
N LEU A 43 -2.62 -18.49 11.49
CA LEU A 43 -2.58 -19.12 12.82
C LEU A 43 -3.42 -18.35 13.85
N GLN A 44 -3.58 -17.04 13.65
CA GLN A 44 -4.39 -16.18 14.52
C GLN A 44 -5.88 -16.20 14.13
N HIS A 45 -6.17 -16.47 12.86
CA HIS A 45 -7.49 -16.53 12.28
C HIS A 45 -7.66 -17.87 11.57
N PRO A 46 -8.04 -18.94 12.30
CA PRO A 46 -8.15 -20.29 11.74
C PRO A 46 -9.25 -20.42 10.67
N GLU A 47 -10.15 -19.43 10.57
CA GLU A 47 -11.17 -19.32 9.53
C GLU A 47 -10.72 -18.37 8.41
N PRO A 48 -10.82 -18.75 7.12
CA PRO A 48 -10.44 -17.90 5.99
C PRO A 48 -11.15 -16.54 5.98
N ALA A 49 -12.45 -16.52 6.32
CA ALA A 49 -13.22 -15.28 6.42
C ALA A 49 -12.67 -14.33 7.51
N GLY A 50 -12.23 -14.89 8.64
CA GLY A 50 -11.60 -14.13 9.73
C GLY A 50 -10.29 -13.49 9.29
N LEU A 51 -9.46 -14.22 8.55
CA LEU A 51 -8.25 -13.67 7.93
C LEU A 51 -8.58 -12.53 6.98
N ILE A 52 -9.52 -12.73 6.04
CA ILE A 52 -9.85 -11.68 5.05
C ILE A 52 -10.41 -10.44 5.72
N LYS A 53 -11.27 -10.58 6.74
CA LYS A 53 -11.70 -9.45 7.56
C LYS A 53 -10.50 -8.70 8.14
N LYS A 54 -9.51 -9.43 8.68
CA LYS A 54 -8.30 -8.80 9.23
C LYS A 54 -7.43 -8.13 8.16
N VAL A 55 -7.27 -8.75 6.99
CA VAL A 55 -6.57 -8.13 5.86
C VAL A 55 -7.27 -6.84 5.45
N VAL A 56 -8.60 -6.82 5.38
CA VAL A 56 -9.40 -5.62 5.08
C VAL A 56 -9.21 -4.52 6.14
N GLU A 57 -9.10 -4.87 7.42
CA GLU A 57 -8.77 -3.89 8.46
C GLU A 57 -7.35 -3.33 8.29
N ILE A 58 -6.35 -4.19 8.01
CA ILE A 58 -4.95 -3.78 7.82
C ILE A 58 -4.83 -2.84 6.62
N ILE A 59 -5.42 -3.19 5.47
CA ILE A 59 -5.41 -2.31 4.30
C ILE A 59 -6.14 -1.01 4.61
N LYS A 60 -7.29 -1.06 5.32
CA LYS A 60 -7.99 0.17 5.70
C LYS A 60 -7.10 1.06 6.52
N VAL A 61 -6.33 0.54 7.48
CA VAL A 61 -5.38 1.31 8.28
C VAL A 61 -4.16 1.79 7.48
N GLU A 62 -3.66 1.00 6.53
CA GLU A 62 -2.53 1.39 5.67
C GLU A 62 -2.93 2.42 4.59
N TYR A 63 -4.22 2.47 4.23
CA TYR A 63 -4.80 3.39 3.25
C TYR A 63 -5.66 4.50 3.88
N SER A 64 -5.95 4.45 5.19
CA SER A 64 -6.64 5.51 5.94
C SER A 64 -5.62 6.55 6.37
N ASP A 65 -5.46 7.55 5.52
CA ASP A 65 -6.09 8.85 5.78
C ASP A 65 -5.49 9.84 4.80
N GLY A 66 -6.36 10.53 4.06
CA GLY A 66 -5.94 11.58 3.13
C GLY A 66 -5.10 12.66 3.81
N SER A 67 -5.25 12.85 5.13
CA SER A 67 -4.50 13.80 5.93
C SER A 67 -3.02 13.44 6.08
N ASP A 68 -2.67 12.16 6.25
CA ASP A 68 -1.28 11.72 6.38
C ASP A 68 -0.53 11.92 5.06
N VAL A 69 -1.18 11.55 3.95
CA VAL A 69 -0.64 11.78 2.60
C VAL A 69 -0.49 13.27 2.32
N GLU A 70 -1.49 14.07 2.67
CA GLU A 70 -1.45 15.52 2.45
C GLU A 70 -0.38 16.21 3.29
N THR A 71 -0.21 15.79 4.55
CA THR A 71 0.87 16.27 5.42
C THR A 71 2.23 15.92 4.83
N ALA A 72 2.43 14.66 4.43
CA ALA A 72 3.69 14.22 3.82
C ALA A 72 3.99 14.95 2.51
N VAL A 73 2.97 15.17 1.65
CA VAL A 73 3.11 15.96 0.42
C VAL A 73 3.50 17.41 0.73
N ASN A 74 2.83 18.06 1.68
CA ASN A 74 3.13 19.43 2.08
C ASN A 74 4.57 19.57 2.59
N GLU A 75 5.03 18.64 3.42
CA GLU A 75 6.41 18.62 3.92
C GLU A 75 7.42 18.42 2.79
N VAL A 76 7.23 17.44 1.91
CA VAL A 76 8.16 17.19 0.80
C VAL A 76 8.24 18.37 -0.15
N VAL A 77 7.11 18.98 -0.51
CA VAL A 77 7.10 20.16 -1.40
C VAL A 77 7.79 21.36 -0.74
N ALA A 78 7.74 21.48 0.59
CA ALA A 78 8.45 22.53 1.33
C ALA A 78 9.97 22.26 1.44
N GLU A 79 10.37 21.00 1.69
CA GLU A 79 11.77 20.58 1.83
C GLU A 79 12.50 20.56 0.47
N GLU A 80 11.84 20.08 -0.58
CA GLU A 80 12.44 19.81 -1.90
C GLU A 80 12.22 20.95 -2.90
N SER A 81 12.48 22.19 -2.47
CA SER A 81 12.24 23.40 -3.28
C SER A 81 12.92 23.40 -4.66
N LYS A 82 14.08 22.75 -4.80
CA LYS A 82 14.77 22.60 -6.09
C LYS A 82 14.00 21.71 -7.05
N ALA A 83 13.52 20.57 -6.57
CA ALA A 83 12.75 19.61 -7.35
C ALA A 83 11.41 20.22 -7.80
N VAL A 84 10.76 21.01 -6.94
CA VAL A 84 9.55 21.76 -7.28
C VAL A 84 9.81 22.76 -8.41
N LYS A 85 10.92 23.51 -8.36
CA LYS A 85 11.30 24.43 -9.44
C LYS A 85 11.58 23.68 -10.75
N ASP A 86 12.25 22.55 -10.69
CA ASP A 86 12.52 21.72 -11.87
C ASP A 86 11.20 21.23 -12.51
N TYR A 87 10.21 20.83 -11.70
CA TYR A 87 8.87 20.49 -12.19
C TYR A 87 8.21 21.66 -12.92
N ASN A 88 8.20 22.84 -12.31
CA ASN A 88 7.61 24.06 -12.88
C ASN A 88 8.31 24.49 -14.18
N ASN A 89 9.58 24.15 -14.36
CA ASN A 89 10.33 24.37 -15.59
C ASN A 89 10.08 23.29 -16.67
N GLY A 90 9.10 22.40 -16.45
CA GLY A 90 8.70 21.36 -17.40
C GLY A 90 9.44 20.03 -17.26
N LYS A 91 10.29 19.84 -16.25
CA LYS A 91 11.01 18.57 -16.02
C LYS A 91 10.15 17.58 -15.25
N GLY A 92 9.15 17.00 -15.93
CA GLY A 92 8.21 16.06 -15.33
C GLY A 92 8.84 14.80 -14.71
N GLU A 93 10.07 14.44 -15.08
CA GLU A 93 10.83 13.33 -14.50
C GLU A 93 11.07 13.48 -12.98
N VAL A 94 11.10 14.71 -12.47
CA VAL A 94 11.32 14.99 -11.05
C VAL A 94 10.16 14.53 -10.16
N VAL A 95 8.97 14.31 -10.74
CA VAL A 95 7.79 13.78 -10.02
C VAL A 95 8.10 12.41 -9.42
N GLY A 96 8.87 11.57 -10.12
CA GLY A 96 9.26 10.25 -9.59
C GLY A 96 10.11 10.35 -8.32
N PHE A 97 11.04 11.32 -8.28
CA PHE A 97 11.84 11.61 -7.10
C PHE A 97 10.98 12.10 -5.93
N LEU A 98 10.11 13.08 -6.18
CA LEU A 98 9.20 13.62 -5.17
C LEU A 98 8.25 12.55 -4.62
N MET A 99 7.71 11.68 -5.49
CA MET A 99 6.91 10.53 -5.08
C MET A 99 7.69 9.60 -4.13
N GLY A 100 8.96 9.32 -4.43
CA GLY A 100 9.82 8.51 -3.58
C GLY A 100 10.02 9.13 -2.19
N MET A 101 10.19 10.45 -2.12
CA MET A 101 10.33 11.18 -0.87
C MET A 101 9.04 11.16 -0.04
N VAL A 102 7.87 11.33 -0.67
CA VAL A 102 6.57 11.23 0.01
C VAL A 102 6.36 9.83 0.56
N GLN A 103 6.61 8.79 -0.24
CA GLN A 103 6.52 7.39 0.17
C GLN A 103 7.46 7.04 1.34
N LYS A 104 8.67 7.65 1.36
CA LYS A 104 9.60 7.50 2.47
C LYS A 104 9.04 8.09 3.77
N LYS A 105 8.43 9.27 3.73
CA LYS A 105 7.78 9.89 4.92
C LYS A 105 6.59 9.06 5.40
N LEU A 106 5.81 8.51 4.48
CA LEU A 106 4.70 7.60 4.79
C LEU A 106 5.17 6.21 5.25
N LYS A 107 6.47 5.90 5.21
CA LYS A 107 7.04 4.58 5.52
C LYS A 107 6.39 3.46 4.68
N GLY A 108 6.10 3.75 3.42
CA GLY A 108 5.41 2.83 2.50
C GLY A 108 3.91 2.69 2.73
N LYS A 109 3.32 3.48 3.63
CA LYS A 109 1.86 3.59 3.78
C LYS A 109 1.28 4.49 2.68
N GLY A 110 -0.03 4.40 2.49
CA GLY A 110 -0.77 5.22 1.53
C GLY A 110 -0.77 4.63 0.12
N ASN A 111 -1.89 4.81 -0.58
CA ASN A 111 -2.07 4.32 -1.93
C ASN A 111 -1.18 5.12 -2.90
N PRO A 112 -0.29 4.48 -3.70
CA PRO A 112 0.60 5.19 -4.63
C PRO A 112 -0.13 6.10 -5.63
N SER A 113 -1.30 5.70 -6.11
CA SER A 113 -2.12 6.52 -7.00
C SER A 113 -2.64 7.76 -6.29
N MET A 114 -3.12 7.63 -5.05
CA MET A 114 -3.58 8.77 -4.23
C MET A 114 -2.43 9.72 -3.86
N VAL A 115 -1.25 9.17 -3.54
CA VAL A 115 -0.03 9.95 -3.28
C VAL A 115 0.34 10.77 -4.52
N ARG A 116 0.34 10.13 -5.69
CA ARG A 116 0.64 10.80 -6.96
C ARG A 116 -0.37 11.90 -7.26
N GLU A 117 -1.67 11.63 -7.09
CA GLU A 117 -2.73 12.61 -7.31
C GLU A 117 -2.57 13.84 -6.41
N LYS A 118 -2.45 13.64 -5.09
CA LYS A 118 -2.26 14.74 -4.12
C LYS A 118 -0.98 15.53 -4.39
N LEU A 119 0.12 14.85 -4.74
CA LEU A 119 1.38 15.51 -5.08
C LEU A 119 1.23 16.38 -6.34
N LEU A 120 0.64 15.85 -7.41
CA LEU A 120 0.44 16.61 -8.65
C LEU A 120 -0.49 17.80 -8.44
N ASN A 121 -1.60 17.61 -7.71
CA ASN A 121 -2.50 18.71 -7.37
C ASN A 121 -1.73 19.81 -6.61
N LYS A 122 -0.92 19.43 -5.61
CA LYS A 122 -0.14 20.41 -4.84
C LYS A 122 0.90 21.16 -5.66
N LEU A 123 1.52 20.50 -6.62
CA LEU A 123 2.49 21.12 -7.52
C LEU A 123 1.82 22.06 -8.53
N ASN A 124 0.60 21.78 -8.96
CA ASN A 124 -0.15 22.59 -9.92
C ASN A 124 -0.91 23.78 -9.29
N GLU A 125 -1.14 23.76 -7.99
CA GLU A 125 -1.73 24.89 -7.24
C GLU A 125 -0.78 26.08 -7.05
N ARG A 126 0.49 25.97 -7.47
CA ARG A 126 1.55 26.96 -7.29
C ARG A 126 1.99 27.58 -8.60
#